data_AF-A0A8J1VZG9-F1
#
_entry.id   AF-A0A8J1VZG9-F1
#
_cell.length_a   1.000
_cell.length_b   1.000
_cell.length_c   1.000
_cell.angle_alpha   90.00
_cell.angle_beta   90.00
_cell.angle_gamma   90.00
#
_symmetry.space_group_name_H-M   'P 1'
#
loop_
_entity.id
_entity.type
_entity.pdbx_description
1 polymer ?
#
loop_
_entity_poly.entity_id
_entity_poly.type
_entity_poly.pdbx_seq_one_letter_code
_entity_poly.pdbx_strand_id
1 'polypeptide(L)'
;MSTTREELEADLAVGAKRWASALYNAQGLCAPMRFVPLTDEMMQCILTLAEAADDWEFDDPSRNVEDKLRLLLSATSGEGPRGEDGEVEEEERRREERDEELRKRREEDAEQSDDDVLDFDPSSVDDAAAGLKATLLPQMECVFEDFGPHGCFVKTHCRSAKDTVFDVPNERLLKKWSALLEGWDQDPHLVVDHRILGDDSSSCSPDMLNPGLLRKVPAFRAQYACNSFLEAGTEAMRSTDSVDSLISFIRSTRVCRDLSRALEGTTNKQEKSLGEEPYVVIQPWRVSCLPESEFRCFVRGGEIRAVSQYFYYCFYPELVLLKAEILSTIQSAWTQEIWPVLRTSLRLPAGEGNAAVDTFIVDLSVDFAGRGMKNSPCKEPRKGHQRCHDGDDRMLEAAKSKTTRTGTVFPVYVIELNPWRASTSACLFDWVKDAELLAGIGKLHEGPGPLQPQEQQNKNIEFRIVQQPLSDPLHTMVPAYRRIADAWVSHGILPKTEKIGS
;
A
#
# COMPACT_ATOMS: atom_id res chain seq x y z
N MET A 1 -11.42 10.14 29.54
CA MET A 1 -12.68 10.46 28.85
C MET A 1 -13.03 9.24 28.02
N SER A 2 -14.16 8.58 28.31
CA SER A 2 -14.58 7.37 27.59
C SER A 2 -15.45 7.77 26.40
N THR A 3 -14.82 8.17 25.31
CA THR A 3 -15.51 8.24 24.02
C THR A 3 -15.93 6.81 23.66
N THR A 4 -17.18 6.60 23.29
CA THR A 4 -17.63 5.26 22.90
C THR A 4 -16.93 4.82 21.61
N ARG A 5 -16.76 3.51 21.42
CA ARG A 5 -16.15 2.95 20.21
C ARG A 5 -16.88 3.41 18.94
N GLU A 6 -18.20 3.58 19.03
CA GLU A 6 -19.07 4.03 17.93
C GLU A 6 -18.84 5.51 17.57
N GLU A 7 -18.76 6.41 18.56
CA GLU A 7 -18.42 7.83 18.33
C GLU A 7 -17.02 7.99 17.71
N LEU A 8 -16.06 7.17 18.17
CA LEU A 8 -14.70 7.10 17.62
C LEU A 8 -14.63 6.57 16.19
N GLU A 9 -15.64 5.81 15.76
CA GLU A 9 -15.70 5.19 14.44
C GLU A 9 -16.42 6.09 13.41
N ALA A 10 -17.44 6.85 13.82
CA ALA A 10 -18.12 7.84 12.99
C ALA A 10 -17.19 8.99 12.55
N ASP A 11 -16.28 9.45 13.42
CA ASP A 11 -15.28 10.48 13.09
C ASP A 11 -14.29 10.05 11.97
N LEU A 12 -14.12 8.74 11.73
CA LEU A 12 -13.20 8.20 10.72
C LEU A 12 -13.69 8.40 9.30
N ALA A 13 -14.96 8.11 9.07
CA ALA A 13 -15.56 8.21 7.74
C ALA A 13 -15.57 9.67 7.29
N VAL A 14 -15.81 10.60 8.22
CA VAL A 14 -15.77 12.05 7.98
C VAL A 14 -14.34 12.53 7.71
N GLY A 15 -13.37 12.06 8.50
CA GLY A 15 -11.96 12.44 8.37
C GLY A 15 -11.31 11.95 7.08
N ALA A 16 -11.39 10.64 6.80
CA ALA A 16 -10.74 10.01 5.64
C ALA A 16 -11.17 10.62 4.30
N LYS A 17 -12.42 11.04 4.22
CA LYS A 17 -13.04 11.61 3.04
C LYS A 17 -12.62 13.05 2.78
N ARG A 18 -12.66 13.90 3.81
CA ARG A 18 -12.08 15.26 3.75
C ARG A 18 -10.61 15.22 3.40
N TRP A 19 -9.91 14.18 3.84
CA TRP A 19 -8.51 13.95 3.51
C TRP A 19 -8.31 13.56 2.06
N ALA A 20 -9.10 12.63 1.52
CA ALA A 20 -9.06 12.27 0.10
C ALA A 20 -9.31 13.50 -0.80
N SER A 21 -10.33 14.31 -0.49
CA SER A 21 -10.59 15.58 -1.19
C SER A 21 -9.46 16.60 -0.99
N ALA A 22 -8.86 16.67 0.21
CA ALA A 22 -7.73 17.56 0.46
C ALA A 22 -6.50 17.16 -0.36
N LEU A 23 -6.22 15.86 -0.48
CA LEU A 23 -5.16 15.33 -1.34
C LEU A 23 -5.47 15.57 -2.82
N TYR A 24 -6.74 15.46 -3.24
CA TYR A 24 -7.15 15.77 -4.62
C TYR A 24 -6.95 17.25 -4.97
N ASN A 25 -7.35 18.15 -4.06
CA ASN A 25 -7.18 19.59 -4.23
C ASN A 25 -5.71 20.02 -4.13
N ALA A 26 -4.87 19.18 -3.52
CA ALA A 26 -3.42 19.35 -3.44
C ALA A 26 -2.70 18.98 -4.74
N GLN A 27 -3.22 19.41 -5.89
CA GLN A 27 -2.65 19.15 -7.20
C GLN A 27 -1.19 19.65 -7.25
N GLY A 28 -0.24 18.72 -7.47
CA GLY A 28 1.20 18.97 -7.46
C GLY A 28 1.97 18.31 -6.31
N LEU A 29 1.32 18.01 -5.18
CA LEU A 29 1.91 17.30 -4.03
C LEU A 29 1.67 15.79 -4.08
N CYS A 30 0.59 15.38 -4.74
CA CYS A 30 0.23 14.00 -4.98
C CYS A 30 0.27 13.70 -6.48
N ALA A 31 0.38 12.41 -6.83
CA ALA A 31 0.10 11.97 -8.19
C ALA A 31 -1.34 12.36 -8.58
N PRO A 32 -1.64 12.61 -9.87
CA PRO A 32 -3.00 12.90 -10.30
C PRO A 32 -3.91 11.71 -9.97
N MET A 33 -4.75 11.83 -8.95
CA MET A 33 -5.68 10.78 -8.55
C MET A 33 -6.97 10.88 -9.34
N ARG A 34 -7.58 9.72 -9.61
CA ARG A 34 -8.93 9.59 -10.15
C ARG A 34 -9.82 8.92 -9.10
N PHE A 35 -11.07 9.36 -9.04
CA PHE A 35 -12.06 8.87 -8.10
C PHE A 35 -13.21 8.30 -8.90
N VAL A 36 -13.52 7.02 -8.66
CA VAL A 36 -14.69 6.35 -9.23
C VAL A 36 -15.68 6.15 -8.09
N PRO A 37 -16.86 6.81 -8.11
CA PRO A 37 -17.85 6.66 -7.05
C PRO A 37 -18.38 5.22 -7.02
N LEU A 38 -18.64 4.72 -5.81
CA LEU A 38 -19.23 3.43 -5.56
C LEU A 38 -20.68 3.62 -5.08
N THR A 39 -21.63 3.09 -5.84
CA THR A 39 -23.03 3.02 -5.40
C THR A 39 -23.24 1.88 -4.40
N ASP A 40 -24.35 1.90 -3.68
CA ASP A 40 -24.72 0.81 -2.77
C ASP A 40 -24.80 -0.53 -3.51
N GLU A 41 -25.33 -0.54 -4.73
CA GLU A 41 -25.40 -1.75 -5.57
C GLU A 41 -24.01 -2.26 -5.97
N MET A 42 -23.08 -1.37 -6.37
CA MET A 42 -21.71 -1.78 -6.69
C MET A 42 -21.01 -2.40 -5.48
N MET A 43 -21.16 -1.79 -4.31
CA MET A 43 -20.58 -2.31 -3.08
C MET A 43 -21.16 -3.68 -2.73
N GLN A 44 -22.47 -3.85 -2.86
CA GLN A 44 -23.13 -5.12 -2.61
C GLN A 44 -22.62 -6.20 -3.57
N CYS A 45 -22.47 -5.90 -4.86
CA CYS A 45 -21.89 -6.84 -5.82
C CYS A 45 -20.45 -7.25 -5.46
N ILE A 46 -19.61 -6.31 -5.00
CA ILE A 46 -18.24 -6.63 -4.56
C ILE A 46 -18.29 -7.58 -3.35
N LEU A 47 -19.16 -7.33 -2.38
CA LEU A 47 -19.27 -8.16 -1.18
C LEU A 47 -19.83 -9.55 -1.50
N THR A 48 -20.84 -9.66 -2.36
CA THR A 48 -21.36 -10.95 -2.83
C THR A 48 -20.29 -11.78 -3.53
N LEU A 49 -19.46 -11.16 -4.38
CA LEU A 49 -18.34 -11.85 -5.02
C LEU A 49 -17.23 -12.22 -4.03
N ALA A 50 -17.04 -11.45 -2.97
CA ALA A 50 -16.05 -11.74 -1.93
C ALA A 50 -16.48 -12.96 -1.10
N GLU A 51 -17.74 -13.02 -0.69
CA GLU A 51 -18.32 -14.18 0.00
C GLU A 51 -18.23 -15.44 -0.87
N ALA A 52 -18.58 -15.32 -2.16
CA ALA A 52 -18.44 -16.41 -3.12
C ALA A 52 -16.98 -16.88 -3.29
N ALA A 53 -16.03 -15.95 -3.28
CA ALA A 53 -14.61 -16.25 -3.41
C ALA A 53 -14.08 -17.03 -2.20
N ASP A 54 -14.49 -16.65 -0.99
CA ASP A 54 -14.13 -17.36 0.24
C ASP A 54 -14.68 -18.81 0.23
N ASP A 55 -15.92 -19.00 -0.23
CA ASP A 55 -16.54 -20.33 -0.38
C ASP A 55 -15.78 -21.20 -1.40
N TRP A 56 -15.36 -20.63 -2.54
CA TRP A 56 -14.64 -21.38 -3.57
C TRP A 56 -13.27 -21.86 -3.13
N GLU A 57 -12.57 -21.12 -2.26
CA GLU A 57 -11.30 -21.57 -1.70
C GLU A 57 -11.47 -22.78 -0.77
N PHE A 58 -12.62 -22.87 -0.10
CA PHE A 58 -12.94 -23.99 0.78
C PHE A 58 -13.27 -25.27 0.01
N ASP A 59 -14.08 -25.15 -1.06
CA ASP A 59 -14.59 -26.31 -1.80
C ASP A 59 -13.52 -27.01 -2.66
N ASP A 60 -12.60 -26.25 -3.27
CA ASP A 60 -11.55 -26.81 -4.11
C ASP A 60 -10.29 -25.92 -4.10
N PRO A 61 -9.35 -26.16 -3.15
CA PRO A 61 -8.10 -25.40 -3.06
C PRO A 61 -7.21 -25.49 -4.32
N SER A 62 -7.50 -26.43 -5.23
CA SER A 62 -6.79 -26.56 -6.50
C SER A 62 -7.34 -25.64 -7.60
N ARG A 63 -8.55 -25.09 -7.43
CA ARG A 63 -9.12 -24.11 -8.35
C ARG A 63 -8.65 -22.72 -8.00
N ASN A 64 -8.08 -22.06 -9.00
CA ASN A 64 -7.70 -20.66 -8.88
C ASN A 64 -8.96 -19.79 -8.90
N VAL A 65 -9.38 -19.31 -7.72
CA VAL A 65 -10.47 -18.34 -7.55
C VAL A 65 -10.30 -17.11 -8.44
N GLU A 66 -9.05 -16.69 -8.69
CA GLU A 66 -8.78 -15.57 -9.59
C GLU A 66 -9.15 -15.88 -11.04
N ASP A 67 -8.96 -17.12 -11.51
CA ASP A 67 -9.32 -17.51 -12.87
C ASP A 67 -10.83 -17.54 -13.05
N LYS A 68 -11.58 -17.97 -12.02
CA LYS A 68 -13.05 -17.89 -12.00
C LYS A 68 -13.52 -16.44 -12.03
N LEU A 69 -13.02 -15.59 -11.13
CA LEU A 69 -13.38 -14.17 -11.10
C LEU A 69 -12.98 -13.47 -12.40
N ARG A 70 -11.81 -13.78 -12.97
CA ARG A 70 -11.38 -13.24 -14.25
C ARG A 70 -12.30 -13.70 -15.37
N LEU A 71 -12.66 -14.97 -15.44
CA LEU A 71 -13.61 -15.47 -16.43
C LEU A 71 -14.96 -14.73 -16.32
N LEU A 72 -15.46 -14.58 -15.08
CA LEU A 72 -16.69 -13.83 -14.82
C LEU A 72 -16.56 -12.37 -15.21
N LEU A 73 -15.45 -11.70 -14.95
CA LEU A 73 -15.27 -10.26 -15.22
C LEU A 73 -14.78 -9.93 -16.63
N SER A 74 -14.19 -10.89 -17.35
CA SER A 74 -13.67 -10.69 -18.72
C SER A 74 -14.61 -11.17 -19.83
N ALA A 75 -15.62 -11.99 -19.52
CA ALA A 75 -16.60 -12.42 -20.52
C ALA A 75 -17.42 -11.21 -21.03
N THR A 76 -17.10 -10.76 -22.24
CA THR A 76 -17.93 -9.82 -23.00
C THR A 76 -19.25 -10.51 -23.30
N SER A 77 -20.36 -9.87 -22.97
CA SER A 77 -21.72 -10.42 -23.05
C SER A 77 -22.23 -10.61 -24.50
N GLY A 78 -21.38 -11.02 -25.44
CA GLY A 78 -21.78 -11.15 -26.85
C GLY A 78 -20.79 -11.83 -27.80
N GLU A 79 -19.56 -12.16 -27.38
CA GLU A 79 -18.64 -12.96 -28.19
C GLU A 79 -18.32 -14.24 -27.45
N GLY A 80 -19.28 -15.17 -27.45
CA GLY A 80 -18.95 -16.57 -27.16
C GLY A 80 -17.81 -17.02 -28.08
N PRO A 81 -16.88 -17.85 -27.60
CA PRO A 81 -15.82 -18.38 -28.44
C PRO A 81 -16.49 -19.01 -29.67
N ARG A 82 -16.17 -18.50 -30.87
CA ARG A 82 -16.56 -19.15 -32.14
C ARG A 82 -15.70 -20.40 -32.37
N GLY A 83 -15.61 -21.25 -31.36
CA GLY A 83 -14.95 -22.55 -31.35
C GLY A 83 -16.02 -23.62 -31.31
N GLU A 84 -15.90 -24.56 -32.25
CA GLU A 84 -16.64 -25.82 -32.42
C GLU A 84 -17.76 -26.06 -31.38
N ASP A 85 -19.01 -25.87 -31.82
CA ASP A 85 -20.25 -25.89 -31.01
C ASP A 85 -20.40 -27.08 -30.03
N GLY A 86 -19.61 -28.15 -30.19
CA GLY A 86 -19.62 -29.31 -29.30
C GLY A 86 -18.84 -29.15 -27.99
N GLU A 87 -17.78 -28.33 -27.92
CA GLU A 87 -16.99 -28.20 -26.68
C GLU A 87 -17.68 -27.32 -25.64
N VAL A 88 -18.43 -26.30 -26.08
CA VAL A 88 -19.17 -25.39 -25.19
C VAL A 88 -20.35 -26.10 -24.53
N GLU A 89 -21.15 -26.87 -25.28
CA GLU A 89 -22.27 -27.65 -24.72
C GLU A 89 -21.79 -28.72 -23.71
N GLU A 90 -20.64 -29.36 -23.98
CA GLU A 90 -20.04 -30.34 -23.07
C GLU A 90 -19.55 -29.69 -21.77
N GLU A 91 -18.94 -28.50 -21.83
CA GLU A 91 -18.50 -27.73 -20.67
C GLU A 91 -19.69 -27.24 -19.82
N GLU A 92 -20.75 -26.75 -20.47
CA GLU A 92 -21.98 -26.28 -19.83
C GLU A 92 -22.72 -27.43 -19.13
N ARG A 93 -22.87 -28.59 -19.78
CA ARG A 93 -23.41 -29.81 -19.15
C ARG A 93 -22.58 -30.26 -17.94
N ARG A 94 -21.25 -30.22 -18.03
CA ARG A 94 -20.37 -30.53 -16.89
C ARG A 94 -20.49 -29.50 -15.76
N ARG A 95 -20.85 -28.25 -16.06
CA ARG A 95 -21.16 -27.24 -15.04
C ARG A 95 -22.47 -27.58 -14.33
N GLU A 96 -23.54 -27.86 -15.07
CA GLU A 96 -24.84 -28.25 -14.51
C GLU A 96 -24.75 -29.51 -13.63
N GLU A 97 -24.05 -30.56 -14.08
CA GLU A 97 -23.86 -31.79 -13.30
C GLU A 97 -23.11 -31.55 -11.98
N ARG A 98 -22.10 -30.65 -11.99
CA ARG A 98 -21.34 -30.30 -10.79
C ARG A 98 -22.15 -29.45 -9.81
N ASP A 99 -22.93 -28.50 -10.33
CA ASP A 99 -23.79 -27.65 -9.51
C ASP A 99 -24.87 -28.50 -8.82
N GLU A 100 -25.41 -29.51 -9.50
CA GLU A 100 -26.35 -30.46 -8.90
C GLU A 100 -25.69 -31.40 -7.86
N GLU A 101 -24.42 -31.80 -8.06
CA GLU A 101 -23.69 -32.58 -7.06
C GLU A 101 -23.39 -31.77 -5.79
N LEU A 102 -22.96 -30.52 -5.94
CA LEU A 102 -22.73 -29.59 -4.82
C LEU A 102 -24.02 -29.33 -4.04
N ARG A 103 -25.14 -29.13 -4.75
CA ARG A 103 -26.46 -28.96 -4.15
C ARG A 103 -26.82 -30.15 -3.26
N LYS A 104 -26.62 -31.39 -3.73
CA LYS A 104 -26.87 -32.60 -2.95
C LYS A 104 -25.98 -32.72 -1.71
N ARG A 105 -24.69 -32.40 -1.82
CA ARG A 105 -23.78 -32.45 -0.66
C ARG A 105 -24.18 -31.44 0.42
N ARG A 106 -24.58 -30.24 0.03
CA ARG A 106 -25.07 -29.22 0.96
C ARG A 106 -26.38 -29.64 1.65
N GLU A 107 -27.29 -30.29 0.92
CA GLU A 107 -28.49 -30.89 1.52
C GLU A 107 -28.13 -31.97 2.57
N GLU A 108 -27.15 -32.83 2.26
CA GLU A 108 -26.68 -33.88 3.20
C GLU A 108 -25.97 -33.32 4.44
N ASP A 109 -25.21 -32.24 4.29
CA ASP A 109 -24.51 -31.57 5.40
C ASP A 109 -25.48 -30.73 6.26
N ALA A 110 -26.45 -30.05 5.64
CA ALA A 110 -27.50 -29.30 6.32
C ALA A 110 -28.44 -30.21 7.13
N GLU A 111 -28.68 -31.45 6.67
CA GLU A 111 -29.42 -32.45 7.47
C GLU A 111 -28.64 -32.90 8.73
N GLN A 112 -27.33 -32.65 8.80
CA GLN A 112 -26.47 -33.02 9.92
C GLN A 112 -26.12 -31.85 10.86
N SER A 113 -26.28 -30.59 10.42
CA SER A 113 -26.06 -29.41 11.26
C SER A 113 -27.38 -28.71 11.58
N ASP A 114 -27.74 -28.60 12.86
CA ASP A 114 -28.84 -27.74 13.36
C ASP A 114 -28.55 -26.23 13.20
N ASP A 115 -27.48 -25.85 12.50
CA ASP A 115 -27.15 -24.46 12.20
C ASP A 115 -27.89 -24.05 10.92
N ASP A 116 -28.63 -22.95 10.97
CA ASP A 116 -29.30 -22.34 9.81
C ASP A 116 -28.24 -21.97 8.74
N VAL A 117 -27.96 -22.90 7.81
CA VAL A 117 -27.13 -22.66 6.64
C VAL A 117 -27.89 -21.67 5.77
N LEU A 118 -27.38 -20.44 5.65
CA LEU A 118 -27.92 -19.47 4.70
C LEU A 118 -27.70 -20.04 3.30
N ASP A 119 -28.80 -20.28 2.57
CA ASP A 119 -28.75 -20.74 1.17
C ASP A 119 -28.02 -19.70 0.31
N PHE A 120 -26.76 -19.98 -0.01
CA PHE A 120 -26.00 -19.21 -0.99
C PHE A 120 -26.58 -19.47 -2.38
N ASP A 121 -27.17 -18.43 -2.98
CA ASP A 121 -27.76 -18.48 -4.33
C ASP A 121 -26.67 -18.24 -5.40
N PRO A 122 -26.27 -19.26 -6.20
CA PRO A 122 -25.24 -19.10 -7.22
C PRO A 122 -25.60 -18.08 -8.30
N SER A 123 -26.89 -17.85 -8.57
CA SER A 123 -27.32 -16.87 -9.56
C SER A 123 -26.98 -15.44 -9.15
N SER A 124 -26.90 -15.17 -7.84
CA SER A 124 -26.49 -13.88 -7.30
C SER A 124 -25.03 -13.51 -7.65
N VAL A 125 -24.15 -14.50 -7.85
CA VAL A 125 -22.75 -14.29 -8.23
C VAL A 125 -22.64 -13.81 -9.68
N ASP A 126 -23.33 -14.49 -10.59
CA ASP A 126 -23.32 -14.16 -12.01
C ASP A 126 -23.96 -12.77 -12.23
N ASP A 127 -25.06 -12.48 -11.53
CA ASP A 127 -25.70 -11.17 -11.53
C ASP A 127 -24.80 -10.08 -10.93
N ALA A 128 -24.11 -10.36 -9.82
CA ALA A 128 -23.15 -9.43 -9.21
C ALA A 128 -21.99 -9.09 -10.16
N ALA A 129 -21.40 -10.11 -10.80
CA ALA A 129 -20.35 -9.95 -11.78
C ALA A 129 -20.82 -9.16 -13.00
N ALA A 130 -22.03 -9.44 -13.51
CA ALA A 130 -22.64 -8.68 -14.59
C ALA A 130 -22.88 -7.21 -14.20
N GLY A 131 -23.35 -6.95 -12.98
CA GLY A 131 -23.53 -5.61 -12.44
C GLY A 131 -22.23 -4.81 -12.41
N LEU A 132 -21.13 -5.39 -11.92
CA LEU A 132 -19.83 -4.71 -11.90
C LEU A 132 -19.28 -4.47 -13.30
N LYS A 133 -19.41 -5.44 -14.21
CA LYS A 133 -19.02 -5.29 -15.63
C LYS A 133 -19.79 -4.17 -16.33
N ALA A 134 -21.07 -4.01 -16.03
CA ALA A 134 -21.89 -2.98 -16.65
C ALA A 134 -21.63 -1.57 -16.09
N THR A 135 -21.05 -1.46 -14.89
CA THR A 135 -21.03 -0.20 -14.13
C THR A 135 -19.63 0.26 -13.71
N LEU A 136 -18.96 -0.49 -12.83
CA LEU A 136 -17.69 -0.09 -12.22
C LEU A 136 -16.51 -0.32 -13.18
N LEU A 137 -16.46 -1.48 -13.83
CA LEU A 137 -15.31 -1.89 -14.64
C LEU A 137 -15.01 -0.92 -15.80
N PRO A 138 -16.00 -0.46 -16.60
CA PRO A 138 -15.73 0.48 -17.70
C PRO A 138 -15.19 1.84 -17.21
N GLN A 139 -15.60 2.27 -16.02
CA GLN A 139 -15.08 3.49 -15.40
C GLN A 139 -13.62 3.32 -14.97
N MET A 140 -13.26 2.16 -14.43
CA MET A 140 -11.88 1.83 -14.10
C MET A 140 -11.02 1.72 -15.36
N GLU A 141 -11.49 1.03 -16.40
CA GLU A 141 -10.78 0.88 -17.69
C GLU A 141 -10.41 2.24 -18.30
N CYS A 142 -11.37 3.17 -18.36
CA CYS A 142 -11.12 4.52 -18.85
C CYS A 142 -9.99 5.24 -18.08
N VAL A 143 -9.92 5.03 -16.76
CA VAL A 143 -8.84 5.59 -15.94
C VAL A 143 -7.49 4.88 -16.17
N PHE A 144 -7.50 3.56 -16.36
CA PHE A 144 -6.28 2.79 -16.65
C PHE A 144 -5.69 3.19 -18.01
N GLU A 145 -6.53 3.41 -19.01
CA GLU A 145 -6.12 3.95 -20.32
C GLU A 145 -5.45 5.33 -20.19
N ASP A 146 -6.02 6.21 -19.36
CA ASP A 146 -5.48 7.54 -19.05
C ASP A 146 -4.06 7.49 -18.45
N PHE A 147 -3.78 6.50 -17.59
CA PHE A 147 -2.47 6.34 -16.94
C PHE A 147 -1.46 5.52 -17.75
N GLY A 148 -1.94 4.75 -18.73
CA GLY A 148 -1.10 4.06 -19.70
C GLY A 148 -0.28 2.89 -19.11
N PRO A 149 0.83 2.50 -19.77
CA PRO A 149 1.52 1.24 -19.50
C PRO A 149 2.30 1.21 -18.19
N HIS A 150 2.45 2.35 -17.51
CA HIS A 150 3.14 2.43 -16.23
C HIS A 150 2.37 1.75 -15.10
N GLY A 151 1.06 1.54 -15.28
CA GLY A 151 0.19 0.95 -14.30
C GLY A 151 -0.25 1.94 -13.23
N CYS A 152 -1.04 1.42 -12.30
CA CYS A 152 -1.76 2.16 -11.30
C CYS A 152 -1.65 1.48 -9.95
N PHE A 153 -1.88 2.26 -8.90
CA PHE A 153 -2.20 1.80 -7.56
C PHE A 153 -3.68 2.06 -7.30
N VAL A 154 -4.40 1.04 -6.81
CA VAL A 154 -5.85 1.10 -6.60
C VAL A 154 -6.14 0.87 -5.12
N LYS A 155 -6.96 1.74 -4.51
CA LYS A 155 -7.39 1.63 -3.12
C LYS A 155 -8.81 2.18 -2.92
N THR A 156 -9.46 1.84 -1.82
CA THR A 156 -10.64 2.60 -1.39
C THR A 156 -10.21 3.95 -0.82
N HIS A 157 -11.18 4.79 -0.49
CA HIS A 157 -10.92 6.04 0.22
C HIS A 157 -10.17 5.87 1.56
N CYS A 158 -10.23 4.68 2.19
CA CYS A 158 -9.60 4.39 3.48
C CYS A 158 -8.39 3.45 3.38
N ARG A 159 -8.47 2.37 2.59
CA ARG A 159 -7.47 1.30 2.61
C ARG A 159 -7.17 0.75 1.22
N SER A 160 -5.92 0.36 1.05
CA SER A 160 -5.48 -0.46 -0.08
C SER A 160 -5.68 -1.94 0.20
N ALA A 161 -5.85 -2.71 -0.89
CA ALA A 161 -5.86 -4.18 -0.90
C ALA A 161 -4.45 -4.77 -0.68
N LYS A 162 -3.71 -4.27 0.32
CA LYS A 162 -2.36 -4.73 0.64
C LYS A 162 -2.34 -6.20 1.07
N ASP A 163 -3.40 -6.66 1.69
CA ASP A 163 -3.57 -8.04 2.19
C ASP A 163 -3.57 -9.08 1.06
N THR A 164 -4.17 -8.78 -0.10
CA THR A 164 -4.25 -9.74 -1.22
C THR A 164 -2.92 -10.03 -1.88
N VAL A 165 -1.96 -9.10 -1.82
CA VAL A 165 -0.61 -9.34 -2.30
C VAL A 165 0.13 -10.36 -1.44
N PHE A 166 -0.22 -10.46 -0.15
CA PHE A 166 0.54 -11.22 0.83
C PHE A 166 -0.18 -12.47 1.35
N ASP A 167 -1.50 -12.59 1.18
CA ASP A 167 -2.26 -13.70 1.75
C ASP A 167 -2.27 -14.98 0.89
N VAL A 168 -1.92 -14.89 -0.40
CA VAL A 168 -1.98 -15.98 -1.38
C VAL A 168 -0.62 -16.12 -2.07
N PRO A 169 -0.21 -17.30 -2.58
CA PRO A 169 0.96 -17.42 -3.44
C PRO A 169 0.82 -16.57 -4.70
N ASN A 170 1.26 -15.32 -4.61
CA ASN A 170 1.22 -14.38 -5.71
C ASN A 170 2.42 -14.64 -6.61
N GLU A 171 2.20 -15.20 -7.81
CA GLU A 171 3.29 -15.55 -8.72
C GLU A 171 4.13 -14.32 -9.12
N ARG A 172 3.51 -13.13 -9.25
CA ARG A 172 4.22 -11.89 -9.56
C ARG A 172 5.20 -11.52 -8.46
N LEU A 173 4.73 -11.58 -7.20
CA LEU A 173 5.54 -11.38 -6.00
C LEU A 173 6.71 -12.38 -5.97
N LEU A 174 6.42 -13.68 -6.08
CA LEU A 174 7.41 -14.75 -5.99
C LEU A 174 8.47 -14.65 -7.10
N LYS A 175 8.05 -14.36 -8.33
CA LYS A 175 8.95 -14.19 -9.47
C LYS A 175 9.86 -12.98 -9.30
N LYS A 176 9.29 -11.81 -8.95
CA LYS A 176 10.06 -10.58 -8.74
C LYS A 176 11.03 -10.74 -7.57
N TRP A 177 10.57 -11.33 -6.48
CA TRP A 177 11.37 -11.55 -5.29
C TRP A 177 12.52 -12.54 -5.57
N SER A 178 12.26 -13.65 -6.26
CA SER A 178 13.31 -14.60 -6.67
C SER A 178 14.37 -13.92 -7.52
N ALA A 179 13.98 -13.08 -8.48
CA ALA A 179 14.91 -12.32 -9.31
C ALA A 179 15.78 -11.34 -8.50
N LEU A 180 15.22 -10.71 -7.45
CA LEU A 180 15.99 -9.83 -6.55
C LEU A 180 17.01 -10.64 -5.73
N LEU A 181 16.61 -11.80 -5.20
CA LEU A 181 17.50 -12.69 -4.46
C LEU A 181 18.64 -13.25 -5.31
N GLU A 182 18.35 -13.67 -6.55
CA GLU A 182 19.37 -14.12 -7.50
C GLU A 182 20.39 -13.01 -7.81
N GLY A 183 19.92 -11.76 -7.93
CA GLY A 183 20.79 -10.60 -8.10
C GLY A 183 21.77 -10.41 -6.94
N TRP A 184 21.34 -10.67 -5.71
CA TRP A 184 22.18 -10.60 -4.51
C TRP A 184 23.26 -11.67 -4.47
N ASP A 185 22.91 -12.91 -4.83
CA ASP A 185 23.88 -14.01 -4.89
C ASP A 185 24.95 -13.76 -5.97
N GLN A 186 24.58 -13.10 -7.07
CA GLN A 186 25.50 -12.73 -8.15
C GLN A 186 26.41 -11.55 -7.77
N ASP A 187 25.83 -10.47 -7.24
CA ASP A 187 26.57 -9.28 -6.87
C ASP A 187 25.96 -8.55 -5.65
N PRO A 188 26.44 -8.84 -4.42
CA PRO A 188 25.99 -8.15 -3.22
C PRO A 188 26.41 -6.67 -3.16
N HIS A 189 27.20 -6.15 -4.12
CA HIS A 189 27.41 -4.71 -4.26
C HIS A 189 26.19 -3.98 -4.81
N LEU A 190 25.31 -4.65 -5.57
CA LEU A 190 24.07 -4.05 -6.10
C LEU A 190 23.03 -3.77 -5.01
N VAL A 191 23.28 -4.20 -3.79
CA VAL A 191 22.33 -4.28 -2.68
C VAL A 191 22.40 -3.05 -1.79
N VAL A 192 23.61 -2.50 -1.64
CA VAL A 192 23.78 -1.15 -1.12
C VAL A 192 23.40 -0.27 -2.29
N ASP A 193 22.27 0.39 -2.17
CA ASP A 193 21.77 1.13 -3.29
C ASP A 193 22.64 2.37 -3.51
N HIS A 194 23.64 2.22 -4.38
CA HIS A 194 24.49 3.32 -4.81
C HIS A 194 23.66 4.49 -5.37
N ARG A 195 22.37 4.28 -5.75
CA ARG A 195 21.41 5.33 -6.10
C ARG A 195 21.25 6.38 -5.01
N ILE A 196 21.34 6.00 -3.75
CA ILE A 196 21.07 6.87 -2.61
C ILE A 196 22.34 7.60 -2.14
N LEU A 197 23.48 6.91 -2.12
CA LEU A 197 24.73 7.45 -1.58
C LEU A 197 25.44 8.46 -2.52
N GLY A 198 25.14 8.44 -3.82
CA GLY A 198 25.81 9.29 -4.81
C GLY A 198 27.30 8.96 -5.00
N ASP A 199 27.96 9.61 -5.96
CA ASP A 199 29.38 9.37 -6.28
C ASP A 199 30.35 9.86 -5.17
N ASP A 200 29.87 10.63 -4.18
CA ASP A 200 30.68 11.26 -3.14
C ASP A 200 30.90 10.37 -1.90
N SER A 201 30.96 9.05 -2.10
CA SER A 201 31.04 8.03 -1.04
C SER A 201 32.37 8.02 -0.26
N SER A 202 33.26 8.98 -0.49
CA SER A 202 34.59 9.08 0.13
C SER A 202 34.56 9.33 1.65
N SER A 203 33.40 9.69 2.21
CA SER A 203 33.22 10.01 3.63
C SER A 203 32.63 8.87 4.48
N CYS A 204 32.12 7.79 3.86
CA CYS A 204 31.61 6.64 4.61
C CYS A 204 32.75 5.70 5.03
N SER A 205 32.73 5.24 6.28
CA SER A 205 33.69 4.25 6.76
C SER A 205 33.66 3.00 5.87
N PRO A 206 34.78 2.61 5.22
CA PRO A 206 34.84 1.45 4.33
C PRO A 206 34.39 0.14 4.97
N ASP A 207 34.42 0.06 6.30
CA ASP A 207 34.16 -1.16 7.05
C ASP A 207 32.67 -1.56 7.10
N MET A 208 31.74 -0.58 7.04
CA MET A 208 30.30 -0.87 7.05
C MET A 208 29.78 -1.43 5.72
N LEU A 209 30.49 -1.17 4.63
CA LEU A 209 30.11 -1.59 3.27
C LEU A 209 31.02 -2.72 2.74
N ASN A 210 31.79 -3.36 3.61
CA ASN A 210 32.68 -4.45 3.19
C ASN A 210 31.86 -5.70 2.79
N PRO A 211 31.85 -6.09 1.50
CA PRO A 211 31.02 -7.18 1.00
C PRO A 211 31.39 -8.54 1.60
N GLY A 212 32.67 -8.72 1.93
CA GLY A 212 33.17 -9.94 2.56
C GLY A 212 32.64 -10.13 3.99
N LEU A 213 32.30 -9.03 4.67
CA LEU A 213 31.62 -9.04 5.97
C LEU A 213 30.11 -9.23 5.79
N LEU A 214 29.48 -8.51 4.86
CA LEU A 214 28.04 -8.62 4.59
C LEU A 214 27.61 -10.05 4.23
N ARG A 215 28.41 -10.79 3.44
CA ARG A 215 28.13 -12.20 3.10
C ARG A 215 28.22 -13.16 4.28
N LYS A 216 29.02 -12.82 5.31
CA LYS A 216 29.31 -13.71 6.44
C LYS A 216 28.38 -13.50 7.62
N VAL A 217 27.53 -12.46 7.59
CA VAL A 217 26.64 -12.13 8.69
C VAL A 217 25.21 -12.54 8.31
N PRO A 218 24.68 -13.65 8.87
CA PRO A 218 23.34 -14.15 8.54
C PRO A 218 22.23 -13.09 8.66
N ALA A 219 22.36 -12.17 9.61
CA ALA A 219 21.40 -11.08 9.81
C ALA A 219 21.26 -10.18 8.57
N PHE A 220 22.34 -9.89 7.85
CA PHE A 220 22.28 -9.06 6.63
C PHE A 220 21.58 -9.78 5.49
N ARG A 221 21.79 -11.08 5.32
CA ARG A 221 21.09 -11.87 4.30
C ARG A 221 19.58 -11.95 4.60
N ALA A 222 19.22 -12.23 5.85
CA ALA A 222 17.82 -12.26 6.27
C ALA A 222 17.15 -10.89 6.08
N GLN A 223 17.87 -9.83 6.41
CA GLN A 223 17.41 -8.46 6.21
C GLN A 223 17.19 -8.13 4.73
N TYR A 224 18.16 -8.48 3.88
CA TYR A 224 18.03 -8.27 2.44
C TYR A 224 16.83 -9.01 1.87
N ALA A 225 16.66 -10.29 2.23
CA ALA A 225 15.52 -11.08 1.79
C ALA A 225 14.19 -10.43 2.19
N CYS A 226 14.10 -9.89 3.40
CA CYS A 226 12.94 -9.14 3.89
C CYS A 226 12.72 -7.85 3.08
N ASN A 227 13.77 -7.06 2.82
CA ASN A 227 13.68 -5.83 2.04
C ASN A 227 13.22 -6.12 0.59
N SER A 228 13.83 -7.09 -0.09
CA SER A 228 13.47 -7.50 -1.44
C SER A 228 12.05 -8.05 -1.52
N PHE A 229 11.60 -8.74 -0.47
CA PHE A 229 10.24 -9.24 -0.40
C PHE A 229 9.23 -8.08 -0.34
N LEU A 230 9.51 -7.04 0.45
CA LEU A 230 8.66 -5.86 0.47
C LEU A 230 8.70 -5.09 -0.83
N GLU A 231 9.86 -4.94 -1.46
CA GLU A 231 9.96 -4.29 -2.76
C GLU A 231 9.11 -5.04 -3.80
N ALA A 232 9.22 -6.37 -3.83
CA ALA A 232 8.40 -7.22 -4.69
C ALA A 232 6.91 -7.09 -4.36
N GLY A 233 6.55 -6.99 -3.07
CA GLY A 233 5.17 -6.80 -2.63
C GLY A 233 4.61 -5.46 -3.04
N THR A 234 5.40 -4.40 -2.89
CA THR A 234 5.05 -3.08 -3.41
C THR A 234 4.82 -3.15 -4.91
N GLU A 235 5.78 -3.65 -5.69
CA GLU A 235 5.62 -3.79 -7.13
C GLU A 235 4.44 -4.68 -7.53
N ALA A 236 4.11 -5.71 -6.75
CA ALA A 236 2.95 -6.57 -7.00
C ALA A 236 1.60 -5.87 -6.74
N MET A 237 1.58 -4.76 -6.00
CA MET A 237 0.41 -3.88 -5.91
C MET A 237 0.21 -3.03 -7.17
N ARG A 238 1.21 -2.98 -8.07
CA ARG A 238 1.04 -2.33 -9.37
C ARG A 238 0.09 -3.13 -10.22
N SER A 239 -0.97 -2.48 -10.66
CA SER A 239 -1.89 -3.06 -11.62
C SER A 239 -1.84 -2.32 -12.95
N THR A 240 -1.80 -3.08 -14.04
CA THR A 240 -1.92 -2.54 -15.41
C THR A 240 -3.25 -2.92 -16.05
N ASP A 241 -4.13 -3.56 -15.28
CA ASP A 241 -5.37 -4.15 -15.74
C ASP A 241 -6.50 -3.88 -14.72
N SER A 242 -7.64 -3.40 -15.21
CA SER A 242 -8.78 -3.04 -14.35
C SER A 242 -9.40 -4.27 -13.69
N VAL A 243 -9.43 -5.41 -14.40
CA VAL A 243 -9.96 -6.69 -13.89
C VAL A 243 -9.09 -7.23 -12.77
N ASP A 244 -7.76 -7.28 -12.95
CA ASP A 244 -6.80 -7.66 -11.90
C ASP A 244 -6.98 -6.82 -10.64
N SER A 245 -7.21 -5.51 -10.83
CA SER A 245 -7.41 -4.57 -9.72
C SER A 245 -8.71 -4.84 -8.98
N LEU A 246 -9.79 -5.12 -9.71
CA LEU A 246 -11.09 -5.42 -9.14
C LEU A 246 -11.09 -6.77 -8.41
N ILE A 247 -10.40 -7.78 -8.95
CA ILE A 247 -10.16 -9.07 -8.27
C ILE A 247 -9.44 -8.83 -6.94
N SER A 248 -8.38 -8.02 -6.95
CA SER A 248 -7.67 -7.65 -5.72
C SER A 248 -8.57 -6.92 -4.71
N PHE A 249 -9.53 -6.13 -5.17
CA PHE A 249 -10.52 -5.52 -4.28
C PHE A 249 -11.48 -6.53 -3.66
N ILE A 250 -12.05 -7.42 -4.49
CA ILE A 250 -12.98 -8.47 -4.07
C ILE A 250 -12.34 -9.37 -3.02
N ARG A 251 -11.06 -9.74 -3.21
CA ARG A 251 -10.35 -10.63 -2.28
C ARG A 251 -9.81 -9.94 -1.03
N SER A 252 -9.85 -8.62 -0.96
CA SER A 252 -9.28 -7.89 0.18
C SER A 252 -10.28 -7.83 1.32
N THR A 253 -9.97 -8.55 2.41
CA THR A 253 -10.71 -8.46 3.68
C THR A 253 -10.74 -7.03 4.24
N ARG A 254 -9.67 -6.25 3.98
CA ARG A 254 -9.56 -4.85 4.39
C ARG A 254 -10.52 -3.96 3.63
N VAL A 255 -10.61 -4.15 2.31
CA VAL A 255 -11.56 -3.42 1.44
C VAL A 255 -12.98 -3.83 1.77
N CYS A 256 -13.29 -5.13 1.82
CA CYS A 256 -14.63 -5.63 2.12
C CYS A 256 -15.15 -5.12 3.47
N ARG A 257 -14.29 -5.04 4.49
CA ARG A 257 -14.65 -4.42 5.77
C ARG A 257 -15.01 -2.94 5.65
N ASP A 258 -14.30 -2.19 4.81
CA ASP A 258 -14.60 -0.77 4.60
C ASP A 258 -15.92 -0.58 3.83
N LEU A 259 -16.19 -1.43 2.83
CA LEU A 259 -17.43 -1.40 2.04
C LEU A 259 -18.65 -1.82 2.88
N SER A 260 -18.53 -2.88 3.67
CA SER A 260 -19.59 -3.35 4.57
C SER A 260 -20.01 -2.23 5.54
N ARG A 261 -19.03 -1.55 6.12
CA ARG A 261 -19.28 -0.40 7.01
C ARG A 261 -19.91 0.77 6.31
N ALA A 262 -19.51 1.04 5.07
CA ALA A 262 -20.11 2.11 4.28
C ALA A 262 -21.60 1.83 4.06
N LEU A 263 -21.96 0.58 3.73
CA LEU A 263 -23.36 0.12 3.60
C LEU A 263 -24.12 0.13 4.93
N GLU A 264 -23.50 -0.31 6.03
CA GLU A 264 -24.12 -0.24 7.37
C GLU A 264 -24.47 1.22 7.74
N GLY A 265 -23.55 2.16 7.48
CA GLY A 265 -23.74 3.59 7.74
C GLY A 265 -24.85 4.24 6.90
N THR A 266 -25.16 3.73 5.70
CA THR A 266 -26.27 4.29 4.89
C THR A 266 -27.64 4.05 5.51
N THR A 267 -27.76 3.04 6.38
CA THR A 267 -29.01 2.75 7.12
C THR A 267 -29.27 3.77 8.23
N ASN A 268 -28.22 4.43 8.74
CA ASN A 268 -28.33 5.40 9.82
C ASN A 268 -28.52 6.83 9.28
N LYS A 269 -29.75 7.35 9.34
CA LYS A 269 -30.13 8.67 8.77
C LYS A 269 -29.32 9.85 9.33
N GLN A 270 -28.73 9.73 10.52
CA GLN A 270 -27.86 10.78 11.08
C GLN A 270 -26.48 10.83 10.40
N GLU A 271 -25.92 9.69 9.99
CA GLU A 271 -24.62 9.62 9.30
C GLU A 271 -24.74 9.99 7.82
N LYS A 272 -25.91 9.76 7.20
CA LYS A 272 -26.21 10.16 5.82
C LYS A 272 -26.06 11.68 5.59
N SER A 273 -26.14 12.50 6.64
CA SER A 273 -25.94 13.95 6.58
C SER A 273 -24.49 14.39 6.32
N LEU A 274 -23.51 13.49 6.47
CA LEU A 274 -22.08 13.74 6.17
C LEU A 274 -21.72 13.40 4.71
N GLY A 275 -22.67 12.84 3.97
CA GLY A 275 -23.06 13.39 2.67
C GLY A 275 -22.21 13.09 1.44
N GLU A 276 -21.31 12.10 1.41
CA GLU A 276 -20.81 11.66 0.09
C GLU A 276 -20.48 10.16 0.09
N GLU A 277 -20.54 9.58 -1.10
CA GLU A 277 -20.45 8.16 -1.42
C GLU A 277 -18.99 7.64 -1.28
N PRO A 278 -18.77 6.36 -1.01
CA PRO A 278 -17.43 5.77 -1.06
C PRO A 278 -16.86 5.83 -2.48
N TYR A 279 -15.54 5.81 -2.61
CA TYR A 279 -14.84 5.86 -3.90
C TYR A 279 -13.79 4.76 -4.02
N VAL A 280 -13.59 4.28 -5.25
CA VAL A 280 -12.32 3.70 -5.69
C VAL A 280 -11.38 4.85 -6.08
N VAL A 281 -10.22 4.88 -5.46
CA VAL A 281 -9.15 5.83 -5.74
C VAL A 281 -8.10 5.12 -6.59
N ILE A 282 -7.86 5.64 -7.79
CA ILE A 282 -6.88 5.13 -8.74
C ILE A 282 -5.79 6.17 -8.90
N GLN A 283 -4.55 5.78 -8.70
CA GLN A 283 -3.38 6.65 -8.73
C GLN A 283 -2.35 6.09 -9.72
N PRO A 284 -1.60 6.92 -10.46
CA PRO A 284 -0.49 6.44 -11.27
C PRO A 284 0.53 5.70 -10.40
N TRP A 285 1.04 4.58 -10.91
CA TRP A 285 2.12 3.87 -10.25
C TRP A 285 3.37 4.74 -10.20
N ARG A 286 4.02 4.80 -9.03
CA ARG A 286 5.26 5.56 -8.84
C ARG A 286 6.38 4.65 -8.42
N VAL A 287 7.34 4.49 -9.33
CA VAL A 287 8.54 3.67 -9.13
C VAL A 287 9.41 4.20 -7.98
N SER A 288 9.32 5.49 -7.63
CA SER A 288 10.10 6.09 -6.54
C SER A 288 9.50 5.91 -5.12
N CYS A 289 8.32 5.31 -5.00
CA CYS A 289 7.72 4.97 -3.70
C CYS A 289 8.21 3.58 -3.24
N LEU A 290 9.52 3.48 -3.01
CA LEU A 290 10.16 2.27 -2.50
C LEU A 290 9.92 2.14 -0.98
N PRO A 291 9.97 0.93 -0.41
CA PRO A 291 9.77 0.74 1.03
C PRO A 291 10.70 1.60 1.92
N GLU A 292 11.96 1.78 1.54
CA GLU A 292 12.91 2.61 2.27
C GLU A 292 12.60 4.11 2.24
N SER A 293 11.83 4.58 1.25
CA SER A 293 11.48 5.99 1.12
C SER A 293 10.19 6.39 1.85
N GLU A 294 9.45 5.43 2.42
CA GLU A 294 8.17 5.68 3.09
C GLU A 294 8.35 5.97 4.59
N PHE A 295 7.79 7.08 5.05
CA PHE A 295 7.84 7.57 6.42
C PHE A 295 6.46 7.92 6.94
N ARG A 296 6.19 7.52 8.18
CA ARG A 296 5.00 7.90 8.93
C ARG A 296 5.29 9.11 9.80
N CYS A 297 4.57 10.21 9.58
CA CYS A 297 4.73 11.45 10.32
C CYS A 297 3.50 11.70 11.21
N PHE A 298 3.76 12.06 12.46
CA PHE A 298 2.74 12.38 13.46
C PHE A 298 2.56 13.90 13.51
N VAL A 299 1.40 14.39 13.08
CA VAL A 299 1.08 15.82 13.00
C VAL A 299 0.15 16.20 14.14
N ARG A 300 0.47 17.27 14.87
CA ARG A 300 -0.39 17.83 15.92
C ARG A 300 -0.25 19.34 16.00
N GLY A 301 -1.37 20.03 15.87
CA GLY A 301 -1.37 21.50 15.78
C GLY A 301 -0.81 22.00 14.44
N GLY A 302 -0.86 21.17 13.38
CA GLY A 302 -0.31 21.49 12.06
C GLY A 302 1.21 21.33 11.95
N GLU A 303 1.86 20.88 13.02
CA GLU A 303 3.31 20.65 13.09
C GLU A 303 3.59 19.15 13.17
N ILE A 304 4.63 18.70 12.46
CA ILE A 304 5.18 17.36 12.67
C ILE A 304 5.82 17.31 14.06
N ARG A 305 5.49 16.27 14.84
CA ARG A 305 6.05 15.99 16.17
C ARG A 305 7.04 14.83 16.15
N ALA A 306 6.78 13.86 15.29
CA ALA A 306 7.58 12.67 15.17
C ALA A 306 7.55 12.12 13.75
N VAL A 307 8.63 11.46 13.37
CA VAL A 307 8.78 10.75 12.08
C VAL A 307 9.27 9.34 12.38
N SER A 308 8.64 8.35 11.77
CA SER A 308 9.08 6.95 11.80
C SER A 308 9.35 6.46 10.40
N GLN A 309 10.38 5.63 10.23
CA GLN A 309 10.41 4.69 9.09
C GLN A 309 9.12 3.86 9.07
N TYR A 310 8.44 3.77 7.93
CA TYR A 310 7.18 3.05 7.82
C TYR A 310 7.39 1.53 7.95
N PHE A 311 8.31 1.00 7.15
CA PHE A 311 8.69 -0.42 7.13
C PHE A 311 9.76 -0.72 8.18
N TYR A 312 9.40 -0.61 9.46
CA TYR A 312 10.33 -0.67 10.61
C TYR A 312 10.88 -2.07 10.96
N TYR A 313 10.48 -3.10 10.22
CA TYR A 313 11.10 -4.42 10.25
C TYR A 313 12.21 -4.56 9.19
N CYS A 314 12.41 -3.51 8.38
CA CYS A 314 13.48 -3.42 7.41
C CYS A 314 14.61 -2.53 7.90
N PHE A 315 15.85 -2.98 7.71
CA PHE A 315 17.04 -2.16 7.93
C PHE A 315 17.62 -1.75 6.58
N TYR A 316 17.79 -0.45 6.42
CA TYR A 316 18.38 0.20 5.25
C TYR A 316 19.55 1.07 5.73
N PRO A 317 20.80 0.65 5.49
CA PRO A 317 21.98 1.38 6.00
C PRO A 317 22.03 2.83 5.50
N GLU A 318 21.51 3.09 4.30
CA GLU A 318 21.47 4.42 3.69
C GLU A 318 20.58 5.38 4.49
N LEU A 319 19.50 4.90 5.10
CA LEU A 319 18.65 5.74 5.96
C LEU A 319 19.39 6.19 7.22
N VAL A 320 20.29 5.35 7.76
CA VAL A 320 21.14 5.72 8.90
C VAL A 320 22.09 6.84 8.51
N LEU A 321 22.69 6.73 7.33
CA LEU A 321 23.63 7.72 6.79
C LEU A 321 22.95 9.03 6.43
N LEU A 322 21.73 8.99 5.88
CA LEU A 322 20.97 10.15 5.42
C LEU A 322 19.95 10.69 6.44
N LYS A 323 19.91 10.16 7.66
CA LYS A 323 18.87 10.47 8.65
C LYS A 323 18.62 11.98 8.83
N ALA A 324 19.68 12.76 8.99
CA ALA A 324 19.56 14.20 9.19
C ALA A 324 19.03 14.93 7.94
N GLU A 325 19.49 14.52 6.76
CA GLU A 325 19.07 15.10 5.48
C GLU A 325 17.60 14.79 5.19
N ILE A 326 17.18 13.52 5.35
CA ILE A 326 15.79 13.08 5.19
C ILE A 326 14.85 13.89 6.08
N LEU A 327 15.21 14.04 7.37
CA LEU A 327 14.39 14.82 8.30
C LEU A 327 14.26 16.29 7.85
N SER A 328 15.37 16.90 7.45
CA SER A 328 15.39 18.27 6.94
C SER A 328 14.53 18.40 5.67
N THR A 329 14.57 17.42 4.77
CA THR A 329 13.74 17.40 3.56
C THR A 329 12.26 17.32 3.91
N ILE A 330 11.86 16.37 4.77
CA ILE A 330 10.47 16.21 5.21
C ILE A 330 9.95 17.49 5.87
N GLN A 331 10.72 18.09 6.78
CA GLN A 331 10.35 19.32 7.48
C GLN A 331 10.19 20.51 6.53
N SER A 332 11.12 20.65 5.59
CA SER A 332 11.07 21.71 4.58
C SER A 332 9.84 21.56 3.68
N ALA A 333 9.63 20.37 3.11
CA ALA A 333 8.48 20.08 2.26
C ALA A 333 7.16 20.24 3.03
N TRP A 334 7.10 19.81 4.30
CA TRP A 334 5.94 19.98 5.16
C TRP A 334 5.57 21.45 5.31
N THR A 335 6.53 22.27 5.72
CA THR A 335 6.29 23.68 6.07
C THR A 335 6.00 24.53 4.84
N GLN A 336 6.73 24.28 3.74
CA GLN A 336 6.71 25.15 2.56
C GLN A 336 5.64 24.75 1.54
N GLU A 337 5.31 23.45 1.45
CA GLU A 337 4.51 22.93 0.35
C GLU A 337 3.27 22.19 0.86
N ILE A 338 3.44 21.18 1.72
CA ILE A 338 2.35 20.26 2.10
C ILE A 338 1.33 20.91 3.03
N TRP A 339 1.77 21.45 4.16
CA TRP A 339 0.86 22.00 5.17
C TRP A 339 0.03 23.19 4.69
N PRO A 340 0.58 24.18 3.95
CA PRO A 340 -0.23 25.28 3.41
C PRO A 340 -1.41 24.80 2.56
N VAL A 341 -1.18 23.76 1.76
CA VAL A 341 -2.20 23.18 0.87
C VAL A 341 -3.21 22.36 1.65
N LEU A 342 -2.76 21.47 2.55
CA LEU A 342 -3.65 20.68 3.39
C LEU A 342 -4.52 21.57 4.28
N ARG A 343 -3.94 22.55 4.97
CA ARG A 343 -4.67 23.49 5.82
C ARG A 343 -5.78 24.22 5.06
N THR A 344 -5.51 24.63 3.82
CA THR A 344 -6.50 25.31 2.98
C THR A 344 -7.58 24.34 2.49
N SER A 345 -7.20 23.11 2.15
CA SER A 345 -8.12 22.12 1.57
C SER A 345 -8.99 21.44 2.61
N LEU A 346 -8.53 21.34 3.85
CA LEU A 346 -9.30 20.84 4.99
C LEU A 346 -10.38 21.82 5.45
N ARG A 347 -10.59 22.97 4.75
CA ARG A 347 -11.56 24.06 5.00
C ARG A 347 -12.48 23.77 6.17
N LEU A 348 -12.00 24.08 7.37
CA LEU A 348 -12.77 23.90 8.58
C LEU A 348 -13.80 25.01 8.64
N PRO A 349 -15.10 24.71 8.86
CA PRO A 349 -15.99 25.76 9.31
C PRO A 349 -15.37 26.36 10.57
N ALA A 350 -15.08 27.65 10.52
CA ALA A 350 -14.57 28.41 11.66
C ALA A 350 -15.69 28.48 12.69
N GLY A 351 -15.84 27.43 13.50
CA GLY A 351 -16.98 27.25 14.39
C GLY A 351 -16.72 26.13 15.40
N GLU A 352 -16.27 26.56 16.58
CA GLU A 352 -16.52 25.97 17.89
C GLU A 352 -16.17 24.49 18.14
N GLY A 353 -15.04 24.28 18.83
CA GLY A 353 -14.93 23.24 19.86
C GLY A 353 -14.52 21.82 19.44
N ASN A 354 -14.59 21.44 18.16
CA ASN A 354 -14.23 20.07 17.77
C ASN A 354 -12.71 19.89 17.63
N ALA A 355 -12.22 18.78 18.20
CA ALA A 355 -10.83 18.40 18.23
C ALA A 355 -10.13 18.59 16.87
N ALA A 356 -9.27 19.61 16.82
CA ALA A 356 -7.98 19.68 16.14
C ALA A 356 -7.87 18.90 14.82
N VAL A 357 -8.49 19.39 13.74
CA VAL A 357 -8.31 18.84 12.38
C VAL A 357 -6.89 19.07 11.82
N ASP A 358 -6.05 19.69 12.63
CA ASP A 358 -4.61 19.82 12.47
C ASP A 358 -3.83 18.72 13.23
N THR A 359 -4.53 17.67 13.68
CA THR A 359 -3.97 16.51 14.39
C THR A 359 -4.33 15.21 13.68
N PHE A 360 -3.35 14.61 13.02
CA PHE A 360 -3.50 13.41 12.20
C PHE A 360 -2.15 12.75 11.96
N ILE A 361 -2.15 11.61 11.28
CA ILE A 361 -0.95 10.93 10.80
C ILE A 361 -0.88 11.10 9.29
N VAL A 362 0.31 11.35 8.75
CA VAL A 362 0.54 11.43 7.31
C VAL A 362 1.66 10.50 6.92
N ASP A 363 1.42 9.65 5.94
CA ASP A 363 2.43 8.82 5.31
C ASP A 363 3.01 9.60 4.12
N LEU A 364 4.33 9.74 4.11
CA LEU A 364 5.09 10.50 3.13
C LEU A 364 6.11 9.59 2.44
N SER A 365 6.38 9.82 1.16
CA SER A 365 7.49 9.19 0.43
C SER A 365 8.53 10.24 0.05
N VAL A 366 9.81 9.97 0.31
CA VAL A 366 10.93 10.84 -0.09
C VAL A 366 11.63 10.26 -1.32
N ASP A 367 11.59 10.96 -2.44
CA ASP A 367 12.15 10.47 -3.70
C ASP A 367 13.68 10.64 -3.76
N PHE A 368 14.40 9.57 -3.46
CA PHE A 368 15.86 9.54 -3.51
C PHE A 368 16.43 9.56 -4.95
N ALA A 369 15.64 9.23 -5.98
CA ALA A 369 16.12 9.13 -7.36
C ALA A 369 16.52 10.49 -7.95
N GLY A 370 16.03 11.59 -7.37
CA GLY A 370 16.31 12.97 -7.77
C GLY A 370 17.80 13.38 -7.69
N ARG A 371 18.68 12.59 -7.07
CA ARG A 371 20.14 12.85 -6.97
C ARG A 371 20.92 12.76 -8.29
N GLY A 372 20.24 12.62 -9.42
CA GLY A 372 20.90 12.62 -10.74
C GLY A 372 21.40 11.24 -11.15
N MET A 373 20.76 10.18 -10.66
CA MET A 373 20.91 8.85 -11.24
C MET A 373 20.31 8.88 -12.64
N LYS A 374 21.19 8.95 -13.65
CA LYS A 374 20.83 8.47 -14.99
C LYS A 374 20.40 7.03 -14.77
N ASN A 375 19.09 6.76 -14.77
CA ASN A 375 18.57 5.41 -14.91
C ASN A 375 19.39 4.78 -16.04
N SER A 376 20.27 3.83 -15.68
CA SER A 376 21.05 3.11 -16.67
C SER A 376 20.00 2.56 -17.63
N PRO A 377 19.97 3.01 -18.90
CA PRO A 377 18.83 2.76 -19.75
C PRO A 377 18.62 1.27 -19.75
N CYS A 378 17.44 0.84 -19.27
CA CYS A 378 17.03 -0.55 -19.37
C CYS A 378 17.32 -0.94 -20.82
N LYS A 379 18.31 -1.82 -21.02
CA LYS A 379 18.74 -2.24 -22.35
C LYS A 379 17.67 -3.18 -22.90
N GLU A 380 16.47 -2.69 -23.09
CA GLU A 380 15.50 -3.40 -23.91
C GLU A 380 16.01 -3.37 -25.35
N PRO A 381 16.00 -4.52 -26.04
CA PRO A 381 16.36 -4.58 -27.44
C PRO A 381 15.27 -3.87 -28.26
N ARG A 382 15.49 -2.60 -28.59
CA ARG A 382 14.60 -1.83 -29.45
C ARG A 382 14.53 -2.44 -30.85
N LYS A 383 13.36 -3.00 -31.19
CA LYS A 383 12.87 -3.05 -32.57
C LYS A 383 11.51 -2.35 -32.65
N GLY A 384 11.54 -1.07 -33.00
CA GLY A 384 10.52 -0.40 -33.82
C GLY A 384 9.14 -0.12 -33.21
N HIS A 385 9.04 0.57 -32.06
CA HIS A 385 7.78 1.22 -31.66
C HIS A 385 7.97 2.73 -31.39
N GLN A 386 7.02 3.51 -31.92
CA GLN A 386 6.92 4.97 -31.88
C GLN A 386 6.71 5.44 -30.43
N ARG A 387 7.38 6.52 -30.02
CA ARG A 387 7.45 6.99 -28.62
C ARG A 387 6.11 7.56 -28.12
N CYS A 388 5.67 7.08 -26.96
CA CYS A 388 4.73 7.75 -26.06
C CYS A 388 5.51 8.11 -24.78
N HIS A 389 6.00 9.34 -24.63
CA HIS A 389 6.80 9.76 -23.46
C HIS A 389 6.38 11.09 -22.83
N ASP A 390 5.23 11.67 -23.20
CA ASP A 390 4.95 13.08 -22.85
C ASP A 390 4.29 13.30 -21.47
N GLY A 391 4.03 12.25 -20.69
CA GLY A 391 3.30 12.34 -19.41
C GLY A 391 4.14 12.74 -18.20
N ASP A 392 5.25 12.05 -17.94
CA ASP A 392 6.08 12.26 -16.73
C ASP A 392 7.07 13.43 -16.85
N ASP A 393 7.44 13.81 -18.08
CA ASP A 393 8.48 14.82 -18.30
C ASP A 393 8.07 16.22 -17.84
N ARG A 394 6.77 16.54 -17.76
CA ARG A 394 6.31 17.87 -17.32
C ARG A 394 6.51 18.13 -15.82
N MET A 395 6.42 17.12 -14.95
CA MET A 395 6.77 17.30 -13.53
C MET A 395 8.29 17.32 -13.32
N LEU A 396 9.02 16.51 -14.08
CA LEU A 396 10.48 16.49 -14.05
C LEU A 396 11.12 17.78 -14.58
N GLU A 397 10.54 18.44 -15.59
CA GLU A 397 11.02 19.75 -16.07
C GLU A 397 10.80 20.88 -15.06
N ALA A 398 9.70 20.86 -14.30
CA ALA A 398 9.46 21.83 -13.22
C ALA A 398 10.52 21.73 -12.11
N ALA A 399 11.01 20.52 -11.81
CA ALA A 399 12.11 20.29 -10.87
C ALA A 399 13.49 20.73 -11.42
N LYS A 400 13.72 20.61 -12.74
CA LYS A 400 14.99 20.97 -13.39
C LYS A 400 15.26 22.49 -13.46
N SER A 401 14.22 23.33 -13.36
CA SER A 401 14.37 24.79 -13.55
C SER A 401 14.92 25.55 -12.32
N LYS A 402 15.16 24.92 -11.17
CA LYS A 402 15.52 25.63 -9.91
C LYS A 402 16.71 25.06 -9.12
N THR A 403 17.47 24.12 -9.67
CA THR A 403 18.71 23.63 -9.05
C THR A 403 19.82 24.69 -9.08
N THR A 404 19.71 25.66 -8.17
CA THR A 404 20.87 26.39 -7.69
C THR A 404 21.71 25.45 -6.84
N ARG A 405 23.04 25.61 -6.91
CA ARG A 405 24.09 24.65 -6.56
C ARG A 405 24.24 24.36 -5.05
N THR A 406 23.20 24.57 -4.25
CA THR A 406 23.23 24.54 -2.78
C THR A 406 22.10 23.68 -2.23
N GLY A 407 22.41 22.40 -1.97
CA GLY A 407 21.51 21.44 -1.33
C GLY A 407 20.65 20.65 -2.34
N THR A 408 20.88 19.34 -2.44
CA THR A 408 19.94 18.43 -3.09
C THR A 408 18.66 18.38 -2.27
N VAL A 409 17.55 18.87 -2.84
CA VAL A 409 16.22 18.73 -2.23
C VAL A 409 15.56 17.51 -2.84
N PHE A 410 15.30 16.48 -2.03
CA PHE A 410 14.50 15.34 -2.47
C PHE A 410 13.02 15.75 -2.58
N PRO A 411 12.33 15.41 -3.68
CA PRO A 411 10.88 15.54 -3.73
C PRO A 411 10.22 14.74 -2.60
N VAL A 412 9.15 15.28 -2.01
CA VAL A 412 8.36 14.60 -0.98
C VAL A 412 6.92 14.50 -1.46
N TYR A 413 6.37 13.30 -1.41
CA TYR A 413 5.00 13.00 -1.83
C TYR A 413 4.14 12.59 -0.66
N VAL A 414 2.89 13.03 -0.64
CA VAL A 414 1.91 12.52 0.33
C VAL A 414 1.28 11.23 -0.20
N ILE A 415 1.36 10.16 0.59
CA ILE A 415 0.84 8.83 0.25
C ILE A 415 -0.56 8.64 0.82
N GLU A 416 -0.71 8.94 2.11
CA GLU A 416 -1.95 8.67 2.85
C GLU A 416 -2.09 9.60 4.05
N LEU A 417 -3.32 9.94 4.40
CA LEU A 417 -3.67 10.59 5.66
C LEU A 417 -4.43 9.60 6.51
N ASN A 418 -4.05 9.52 7.78
CA ASN A 418 -4.52 8.55 8.74
C ASN A 418 -4.98 9.24 10.04
N PRO A 419 -5.95 8.66 10.76
CA PRO A 419 -6.42 9.23 12.02
C PRO A 419 -5.38 9.12 13.13
N TRP A 420 -5.35 10.15 13.99
CA TRP A 420 -4.55 10.18 15.21
C TRP A 420 -5.13 9.24 16.27
N ARG A 421 -4.84 7.94 16.18
CA ARG A 421 -5.38 6.94 17.11
C ARG A 421 -4.60 5.63 17.11
N ALA A 422 -4.78 4.87 18.20
CA ALA A 422 -4.09 3.61 18.43
C ALA A 422 -4.29 2.53 17.35
N SER A 423 -5.39 2.58 16.59
CA SER A 423 -5.61 1.64 15.49
C SER A 423 -4.77 1.94 14.24
N THR A 424 -4.21 3.15 14.14
CA THR A 424 -3.19 3.46 13.13
C THR A 424 -1.85 3.00 13.68
N SER A 425 -1.13 2.14 12.95
CA SER A 425 0.19 1.64 13.39
C SER A 425 1.11 2.80 13.79
N ALA A 426 1.72 2.72 14.97
CA ALA A 426 2.68 3.72 15.42
C ALA A 426 4.11 3.50 14.88
N CYS A 427 4.33 2.41 14.11
CA CYS A 427 5.63 1.99 13.61
C CYS A 427 6.67 1.90 14.75
N LEU A 428 7.73 2.72 14.76
CA LEU A 428 8.77 2.74 15.81
C LEU A 428 8.37 3.53 17.07
N PHE A 429 7.14 4.00 17.15
CA PHE A 429 6.57 4.66 18.33
C PHE A 429 5.58 3.74 19.06
N ASP A 430 5.29 4.10 20.30
CA ASP A 430 4.30 3.45 21.14
C ASP A 430 3.29 4.50 21.60
N TRP A 431 2.02 4.29 21.27
CA TRP A 431 0.94 5.25 21.57
C TRP A 431 0.81 5.61 23.05
N VAL A 432 1.23 4.73 23.95
CA VAL A 432 1.14 4.94 25.39
C VAL A 432 2.45 5.54 25.92
N LYS A 433 3.60 4.93 25.58
CA LYS A 433 4.90 5.38 26.11
C LYS A 433 5.34 6.72 25.52
N ASP A 434 5.02 6.97 24.26
CA ASP A 434 5.38 8.19 23.55
C ASP A 434 4.24 9.22 23.54
N ALA A 435 3.17 9.01 24.32
CA ALA A 435 1.97 9.86 24.29
C ALA A 435 2.29 11.36 24.50
N GLU A 436 3.17 11.68 25.46
CA GLU A 436 3.59 13.06 25.74
C GLU A 436 4.38 13.65 24.58
N LEU A 437 5.37 12.91 24.05
CA LEU A 437 6.17 13.30 22.89
C LEU A 437 5.28 13.58 21.67
N LEU A 438 4.41 12.62 21.33
CA LEU A 438 3.46 12.75 20.22
C LEU A 438 2.47 13.88 20.47
N ALA A 439 2.13 14.16 21.74
CA ALA A 439 1.31 15.29 22.10
C ALA A 439 2.01 16.66 22.03
N GLY A 440 3.33 16.69 21.83
CA GLY A 440 4.14 17.91 21.99
C GLY A 440 4.18 18.40 23.44
N ILE A 441 3.88 17.53 24.41
CA ILE A 441 3.93 17.81 25.84
C ILE A 441 5.31 17.35 26.33
N GLY A 442 6.10 18.30 26.85
CA GLY A 442 7.46 18.03 27.34
C GLY A 442 8.53 18.69 26.49
N LYS A 443 9.55 19.25 27.14
CA LYS A 443 10.75 19.72 26.43
C LYS A 443 11.54 18.50 25.99
N LEU A 444 11.75 18.33 24.69
CA LEU A 444 12.83 17.47 24.20
C LEU A 444 14.13 17.96 24.85
N HIS A 445 14.82 17.05 25.55
CA HIS A 445 15.92 17.35 26.45
C HIS A 445 16.82 18.48 25.90
N GLU A 446 16.90 19.59 26.62
CA GLU A 446 17.87 20.66 26.33
C GLU A 446 19.27 20.10 26.55
N GLY A 447 19.87 19.53 25.50
CA GLY A 447 21.26 19.11 25.52
C GLY A 447 22.17 20.29 25.92
N PRO A 448 23.24 20.06 26.69
CA PRO A 448 24.10 21.13 27.19
C PRO A 448 24.93 21.73 26.05
N GLY A 449 24.43 22.78 25.40
CA GLY A 449 25.19 23.57 24.43
C GLY A 449 24.35 24.50 23.56
N PRO A 450 24.87 25.69 23.21
CA PRO A 450 24.24 26.54 22.20
C PRO A 450 24.35 25.87 20.82
N LEU A 451 23.23 25.34 20.33
CA LEU A 451 23.12 24.76 18.99
C LEU A 451 22.90 25.85 17.94
N GLN A 452 23.32 25.60 16.71
CA GLN A 452 23.14 26.52 15.59
C GLN A 452 21.64 26.75 15.32
N PRO A 453 21.23 27.91 14.74
CA PRO A 453 19.82 28.23 14.48
C PRO A 453 19.06 27.17 13.67
N GLN A 454 19.70 26.51 12.70
CA GLN A 454 19.10 25.39 11.95
C GLN A 454 18.86 24.16 12.83
N GLU A 455 19.79 23.85 13.74
CA GLU A 455 19.63 22.75 14.68
C GLU A 455 18.51 23.02 15.68
N GLN A 456 18.25 24.28 16.04
CA GLN A 456 17.17 24.67 16.95
C GLN A 456 15.77 24.46 16.36
N GLN A 457 15.58 24.60 15.05
CA GLN A 457 14.30 24.27 14.39
C GLN A 457 14.04 22.76 14.39
N ASN A 458 15.09 21.94 14.30
CA ASN A 458 14.95 20.48 14.25
C ASN A 458 14.78 19.84 15.62
N LYS A 459 15.06 20.57 16.72
CA LYS A 459 15.02 20.05 18.10
C LYS A 459 13.69 19.45 18.53
N ASN A 460 12.61 19.76 17.83
CA ASN A 460 11.27 19.41 18.28
C ASN A 460 10.67 18.17 17.59
N ILE A 461 11.41 17.53 16.68
CA ILE A 461 10.92 16.37 15.94
C ILE A 461 11.78 15.14 16.24
N GLU A 462 11.17 14.16 16.89
CA GLU A 462 11.80 12.87 17.11
C GLU A 462 11.76 12.04 15.83
N PHE A 463 12.92 11.63 15.30
CA PHE A 463 13.01 10.80 14.11
C PHE A 463 13.57 9.41 14.47
N ARG A 464 12.76 8.37 14.32
CA ARG A 464 13.14 6.98 14.55
C ARG A 464 13.22 6.21 13.23
N ILE A 465 14.34 5.51 13.05
CA ILE A 465 14.61 4.58 11.96
C ILE A 465 15.28 3.34 12.55
N VAL A 466 15.25 2.21 11.85
CA VAL A 466 15.98 1.01 12.25
C VAL A 466 17.48 1.30 12.10
N GLN A 467 18.22 1.25 13.21
CA GLN A 467 19.65 1.63 13.22
C GLN A 467 20.61 0.50 12.91
N GLN A 468 20.15 -0.75 13.01
CA GLN A 468 20.97 -1.94 12.80
C GLN A 468 20.09 -3.08 12.27
N PRO A 469 20.67 -4.05 11.54
CA PRO A 469 19.92 -5.23 11.09
C PRO A 469 19.25 -5.93 12.27
N LEU A 470 18.01 -6.37 12.07
CA LEU A 470 17.33 -7.18 13.07
C LEU A 470 17.97 -8.57 13.12
N SER A 471 18.09 -9.14 14.33
CA SER A 471 18.61 -10.50 14.49
C SER A 471 17.70 -11.56 13.87
N ASP A 472 16.39 -11.28 13.88
CA ASP A 472 15.35 -12.10 13.27
C ASP A 472 14.25 -11.18 12.70
N PRO A 473 14.46 -10.60 11.50
CA PRO A 473 13.47 -9.70 10.90
C PRO A 473 12.13 -10.42 10.66
N LEU A 474 12.15 -11.73 10.40
CA LEU A 474 10.96 -12.52 10.07
C LEU A 474 10.01 -12.66 11.25
N HIS A 475 10.55 -12.89 12.45
CA HIS A 475 9.73 -12.96 13.67
C HIS A 475 9.11 -11.60 14.02
N THR A 476 9.69 -10.50 13.54
CA THR A 476 9.13 -9.15 13.72
C THR A 476 8.12 -8.76 12.65
N MET A 477 8.03 -9.49 11.54
CA MET A 477 7.02 -9.25 10.53
C MET A 477 5.62 -9.63 11.05
N VAL A 478 4.59 -8.92 10.61
CA VAL A 478 3.20 -9.24 10.98
C VAL A 478 2.83 -10.67 10.57
N PRO A 479 1.91 -11.35 11.29
CA PRO A 479 1.62 -12.77 11.10
C PRO A 479 1.31 -13.20 9.65
N ALA A 480 0.70 -12.33 8.84
CA ALA A 480 0.46 -12.60 7.41
C ALA A 480 1.77 -12.88 6.65
N TYR A 481 2.82 -12.10 6.92
CA TYR A 481 4.15 -12.31 6.34
C TYR A 481 4.87 -13.54 6.89
N ARG A 482 4.52 -13.99 8.10
CA ARG A 482 5.11 -15.18 8.70
C ARG A 482 4.77 -16.45 7.92
N ARG A 483 3.54 -16.57 7.38
CA ARG A 483 3.17 -17.68 6.49
C ARG A 483 4.10 -17.77 5.28
N ILE A 484 4.46 -16.62 4.74
CA ILE A 484 5.36 -16.50 3.60
C ILE A 484 6.79 -16.86 4.04
N ALA A 485 7.25 -16.36 5.19
CA ALA A 485 8.53 -16.76 5.78
C ALA A 485 8.62 -18.29 6.04
N ASP A 486 7.54 -18.92 6.49
CA ASP A 486 7.47 -20.37 6.66
C ASP A 486 7.59 -21.10 5.30
N ALA A 487 6.97 -20.55 4.25
CA ALA A 487 7.17 -21.03 2.88
C ALA A 487 8.64 -20.86 2.43
N TRP A 488 9.32 -19.77 2.81
CA TRP A 488 10.75 -19.54 2.49
C TRP A 488 11.65 -20.59 3.14
N VAL A 489 11.36 -20.94 4.39
CA VAL A 489 12.05 -22.03 5.10
C VAL A 489 11.77 -23.37 4.42
N SER A 490 10.53 -23.61 3.99
CA SER A 490 10.15 -24.85 3.32
C SER A 490 10.83 -25.04 1.96
N HIS A 491 11.08 -23.95 1.22
CA HIS A 491 11.76 -23.95 -0.08
C HIS A 491 13.29 -23.85 0.03
N GLY A 492 13.85 -23.83 1.23
CA GLY A 492 15.29 -23.73 1.45
C GLY A 492 15.90 -22.37 1.05
N ILE A 493 15.06 -21.36 0.82
CA ILE A 493 15.48 -19.98 0.56
C ILE A 493 16.12 -19.39 1.81
N LEU A 494 15.53 -19.70 2.96
CA LEU A 494 16.13 -19.43 4.26
C LEU A 494 16.65 -20.73 4.88
N PRO A 495 17.79 -20.68 5.58
CA PRO A 495 18.19 -21.80 6.42
C PRO A 495 17.04 -22.07 7.39
N LYS A 496 16.68 -23.35 7.57
CA LYS A 496 15.84 -23.74 8.70
C LYS A 496 16.47 -23.12 9.93
N THR A 497 15.74 -22.24 10.60
CA THR A 497 16.17 -21.71 11.88
C THR A 497 16.17 -22.91 12.82
N GLU A 498 17.32 -23.59 12.92
CA GLU A 498 17.62 -24.31 14.16
C GLU A 498 17.39 -23.28 15.25
N LYS A 499 16.48 -23.56 16.19
CA LYS A 499 16.19 -22.68 17.32
C LYS A 499 17.53 -22.16 17.84
N ILE A 500 17.87 -20.92 17.51
CA ILE A 500 19.05 -20.27 18.04
C ILE A 500 18.75 -20.19 19.52
N GLY A 501 19.43 -21.00 20.32
CA GLY A 501 19.17 -21.15 21.74
C GLY A 501 19.09 -19.76 22.39
N SER A 502 18.01 -19.55 23.13
CA SER A 502 17.72 -18.34 23.90
C SER A 502 18.87 -17.90 24.79
#